data_AF-A0A2V9QJ47-F1
#
_entry.id   AF-A0A2V9QJ47-F1
#
_cell.length_a   1.000
_cell.length_b   1.000
_cell.length_c   1.000
_cell.angle_alpha   90.00
_cell.angle_beta   90.00
_cell.angle_gamma   90.00
#
_symmetry.space_group_name_H-M   'P 1'
#
loop_
_entity.id
_entity.type
_entity.pdbx_description
1 polymer ?
#
loop_
_entity_poly.entity_id
_entity_poly.type
_entity_poly.pdbx_seq_one_letter_code
_entity_poly.pdbx_strand_id
1 'polypeptide(L)' 'MKGTRHSEEQIITILKQGEAGLTTAELCRQHGISEQTYYRW' A
#
# COMPACT_ATOMS: atom_id res chain seq x y z
N MET A 1 10.36 19.18 4.13
CA MET A 1 10.31 17.70 4.21
C MET A 1 9.13 17.27 3.36
N LYS A 2 9.35 16.54 2.27
CA LYS A 2 8.25 16.14 1.37
C LYS A 2 7.30 15.25 2.18
N GLY A 3 6.08 15.72 2.43
CA GLY A 3 5.07 14.99 3.20
C GLY A 3 4.85 13.59 2.64
N THR A 4 4.54 12.66 3.55
CA THR A 4 4.18 11.29 3.21
C THR A 4 3.07 11.32 2.16
N ARG A 5 3.30 10.70 1.00
CA ARG A 5 2.34 10.69 -0.12
C ARG A 5 1.02 9.98 0.20
N HIS A 6 1.00 9.19 1.26
CA HIS A 6 -0.15 8.44 1.74
C HIS A 6 -0.37 8.74 3.22
N SER A 7 -1.64 8.95 3.59
CA SER A 7 -2.06 9.02 4.99
C SER A 7 -1.99 7.64 5.63
N GLU A 8 -1.84 7.60 6.95
CA GLU A 8 -1.78 6.36 7.73
C GLU A 8 -3.02 5.47 7.51
N GLU A 9 -4.20 6.09 7.41
CA GLU A 9 -5.47 5.43 7.09
C GLU A 9 -5.47 4.74 5.70
N GLN A 10 -4.80 5.36 4.71
CA GLN A 10 -4.66 4.74 3.38
C GLN A 10 -3.74 3.53 3.45
N ILE A 11 -2.62 3.63 4.18
CA ILE A 11 -1.67 2.53 4.36
C ILE A 11 -2.38 1.34 5.01
N ILE A 12 -3.11 1.56 6.12
CA ILE A 12 -3.86 0.51 6.82
C ILE A 12 -4.88 -0.16 5.89
N THR A 13 -5.58 0.63 5.08
CA THR A 13 -6.56 0.10 4.12
C THR A 13 -5.88 -0.81 3.09
N ILE A 14 -4.73 -0.39 2.56
CA ILE A 14 -3.97 -1.15 1.56
C ILE A 14 -3.45 -2.46 2.14
N LEU A 15 -2.90 -2.44 3.36
CA LEU A 15 -2.42 -3.64 4.06
C LEU A 15 -3.56 -4.63 4.33
N LYS A 16 -4.72 -4.15 4.80
CA LYS A 16 -5.90 -4.99 5.02
C LYS A 16 -6.43 -5.63 3.73
N GLN A 17 -6.35 -4.92 2.60
CA GLN A 17 -6.72 -5.47 1.31
C GLN A 17 -5.81 -6.65 0.92
N GLY A 18 -4.52 -6.59 1.25
CA GLY A 18 -3.60 -7.70 1.04
C GLY A 18 -3.89 -8.89 1.95
N GLU A 19 -4.25 -8.65 3.21
CA GLU A 19 -4.72 -9.70 4.12
C GLU A 19 -6.03 -10.35 3.67
N ALA A 20 -6.91 -9.60 2.99
CA ALA A 20 -8.16 -10.10 2.40
C ALA A 20 -7.95 -10.99 1.16
N GLY A 21 -6.70 -11.25 0.76
CA GLY A 21 -6.34 -12.18 -0.32
C GLY A 21 -6.08 -11.51 -1.68
N LEU A 22 -6.01 -10.18 -1.75
CA LEU A 22 -5.55 -9.49 -2.95
C LEU A 22 -4.04 -9.63 -3.08
N THR A 23 -3.56 -9.84 -4.30
CA THR A 23 -2.13 -9.98 -4.55
C THR A 23 -1.43 -8.63 -4.35
N THR A 24 -0.25 -8.65 -3.74
CA THR A 24 0.56 -7.44 -3.52
C THR A 24 0.85 -6.70 -4.81
N ALA A 25 1.03 -7.43 -5.93
CA ALA A 25 1.23 -6.88 -7.26
C ALA A 25 0.01 -6.08 -7.78
N GLU A 26 -1.22 -6.55 -7.54
CA GLU A 26 -2.44 -5.82 -7.91
C GLU A 26 -2.62 -4.58 -7.04
N LEU A 27 -2.39 -4.69 -5.74
CA LEU A 27 -2.45 -3.54 -4.82
C LEU A 27 -1.43 -2.47 -5.18
N CYS A 28 -0.21 -2.92 -5.50
CA CYS A 28 0.89 -2.09 -5.97
C CYS A 28 0.48 -1.28 -7.22
N ARG A 29 -0.16 -1.93 -8.20
CA ARG A 29 -0.67 -1.28 -9.40
C ARG A 29 -1.84 -0.35 -9.14
N GLN A 30 -2.81 -0.77 -8.34
CA GLN A 30 -4.03 0.01 -8.07
C GLN A 30 -3.73 1.30 -7.28
N HIS A 31 -2.81 1.22 -6.32
CA HIS A 31 -2.48 2.34 -5.44
C HIS A 31 -1.25 3.13 -5.90
N GLY A 32 -0.65 2.76 -7.04
CA GLY A 32 0.48 3.47 -7.63
C GLY A 32 1.74 3.44 -6.77
N ILE A 33 1.92 2.37 -6.01
CA ILE A 33 3.08 2.16 -5.13
C ILE A 33 4.01 1.10 -5.73
N SER A 34 5.14 0.83 -5.10
CA SER A 34 6.00 -0.33 -5.42
C SER A 34 5.79 -1.42 -4.36
N GLU A 35 6.01 -2.68 -4.72
CA GLU A 35 6.03 -3.79 -3.75
C GLU A 35 7.01 -3.51 -2.60
N GLN A 36 8.16 -2.89 -2.88
CA GLN A 36 9.09 -2.46 -1.84
C GLN A 36 8.47 -1.46 -0.86
N THR A 37 7.58 -0.60 -1.33
CA THR A 37 6.87 0.36 -0.48
C THR A 37 5.84 -0.36 0.37
N TYR A 38 5.08 -1.31 -0.22
CA TYR A 38 4.12 -2.13 0.51
C TYR A 38 4.77 -2.94 1.64
N TYR A 39 5.89 -3.61 1.39
CA TYR A 39 6.61 -4.39 2.41
C TYR A 39 7.31 -3.55 3.48
N ARG A 40 7.44 -2.24 3.25
CA ARG A 40 8.05 -1.31 4.22
C ARG A 40 7.02 -0.71 5.18
N TRP A 41 5.74 -0.82 4.85
CA TRP A 41 4.62 -0.43 5.70
C TRP A 41 4.23 -1.59 6.62
#